data_AF-A0AAJ6D1M1-F1
#
_entry.id   AF-A0AAJ6D1M1-F1
#
_cell.length_a   1.000
_cell.length_b   1.000
_cell.length_c   1.000
_cell.angle_alpha   90.00
_cell.angle_beta   90.00
_cell.angle_gamma   90.00
#
_symmetry.space_group_name_H-M   'P 1'
#
loop_
_entity.id
_entity.type
_entity.pdbx_description
1 polymer ?
#
loop_
_entity_poly.entity_id
_entity_poly.type
_entity_poly.pdbx_seq_one_letter_code
_entity_poly.pdbx_strand_id
1 'polypeptide(L)'
;MSTDTRKPREFTGRHMLISILAFFGVVIGVNVTMATLAQKSWTGLVVENTYVASQQFNEEAKKGRAQAALGWTGKLTIASGEVRYGLFDSQGKPVPLHGVRMLFRHPAYEAEDEALTLAAASDDSPANTREFAARHAPKDGVWIVEIDADAGLTSPFRDVRRIMVVKGALQ
;
A
#
# COMPACT_ATOMS: atom_id res chain seq x y z
N MET A 1 40.37 -42.31 -57.65
CA MET A 1 39.18 -41.83 -56.90
C MET A 1 39.23 -42.48 -55.53
N SER A 2 39.72 -41.77 -54.51
CA SER A 2 39.75 -42.30 -53.14
C SER A 2 38.52 -41.78 -52.41
N THR A 3 37.57 -42.67 -52.12
CA THR A 3 36.39 -42.34 -51.31
C THR A 3 36.78 -42.40 -49.84
N ASP A 4 36.93 -41.23 -49.22
CA ASP A 4 37.09 -41.09 -47.78
C ASP A 4 35.74 -41.37 -47.09
N THR A 5 35.53 -42.61 -46.67
CA THR A 5 34.36 -43.02 -45.87
C THR A 5 34.50 -42.47 -44.45
N ARG A 6 33.87 -41.32 -44.20
CA ARG A 6 33.71 -40.78 -42.84
C ARG A 6 32.97 -41.79 -41.97
N LYS A 7 33.62 -42.23 -40.87
CA LYS A 7 33.01 -43.07 -39.84
C LYS A 7 31.74 -42.40 -39.29
N PRO A 8 30.60 -43.10 -39.21
CA PRO A 8 29.38 -42.54 -38.63
C PRO A 8 29.62 -42.22 -37.15
N ARG A 9 29.18 -41.04 -36.70
CA ARG A 9 29.26 -40.65 -35.27
C ARG A 9 28.21 -41.43 -34.50
N GLU A 10 28.65 -42.36 -33.66
CA GLU A 10 27.76 -43.15 -32.82
C GLU A 10 27.32 -42.35 -31.59
N PHE A 11 26.03 -42.41 -31.26
CA PHE A 11 25.53 -41.94 -29.99
C PHE A 11 25.95 -42.93 -28.91
N THR A 12 26.70 -42.45 -27.92
CA THR A 12 27.32 -43.29 -26.88
C THR A 12 26.72 -42.96 -25.52
N GLY A 13 26.99 -43.78 -24.50
CA GLY A 13 26.56 -43.50 -23.12
C GLY A 13 27.04 -42.13 -22.59
N ARG A 14 28.17 -41.62 -23.09
CA ARG A 14 28.65 -40.27 -22.77
C ARG A 14 27.76 -39.18 -23.38
N HIS A 15 27.27 -39.39 -24.61
CA HIS A 15 26.31 -38.48 -25.23
C HIS A 15 24.99 -38.47 -24.46
N MET A 16 24.49 -39.64 -24.05
CA MET A 16 23.29 -39.75 -23.21
C MET A 16 23.44 -39.04 -21.87
N LEU A 17 24.57 -39.24 -21.18
CA LEU A 17 24.84 -38.58 -19.90
C LEU A 17 24.85 -37.05 -20.05
N ILE A 18 25.50 -36.51 -21.08
CA ILE A 18 25.52 -35.06 -21.35
C ILE A 18 24.10 -34.56 -21.64
N SER A 19 23.32 -35.27 -22.45
CA SER A 19 21.93 -34.88 -22.77
C SER A 19 21.04 -34.86 -21.52
N ILE A 20 21.14 -35.86 -20.65
CA ILE A 20 20.39 -35.91 -19.38
C ILE A 20 20.78 -34.73 -18.49
N LEU A 21 22.07 -34.51 -18.27
CA LEU A 21 22.54 -33.40 -17.42
C LEU A 21 22.14 -32.03 -17.96
N ALA A 22 22.22 -31.84 -19.28
CA ALA A 22 21.77 -30.61 -19.93
C ALA A 22 20.27 -30.37 -19.75
N PHE A 23 19.45 -31.42 -19.92
CA PHE A 23 18.00 -31.34 -19.73
C PHE A 23 17.64 -30.94 -18.30
N PHE A 24 18.16 -31.65 -17.30
CA PHE A 24 17.90 -31.32 -15.90
C PHE A 24 18.50 -29.98 -15.50
N GLY A 25 19.66 -29.60 -16.04
CA GLY A 25 20.27 -28.29 -15.83
C GLY A 25 19.35 -27.15 -16.27
N VAL A 26 18.71 -27.27 -17.43
CA VAL A 26 17.72 -26.28 -17.90
C VAL A 26 16.49 -26.24 -16.98
N VAL A 27 15.93 -27.40 -16.63
CA VAL A 27 14.76 -27.49 -15.74
C VAL A 27 15.05 -26.84 -14.38
N ILE A 28 16.19 -27.18 -13.76
CA ILE A 28 16.62 -26.60 -12.49
C ILE A 28 16.85 -25.10 -12.63
N GLY A 29 17.53 -24.66 -13.70
CA GLY A 29 17.80 -23.25 -13.96
C GLY A 29 16.52 -22.42 -14.07
N VAL A 30 15.52 -22.93 -14.80
CA VAL A 30 14.20 -22.29 -14.91
C VAL A 30 13.51 -22.28 -13.55
N ASN A 31 13.47 -23.40 -12.83
CA ASN A 31 12.80 -23.49 -11.53
C ASN A 31 13.41 -22.56 -10.47
N VAL A 32 14.75 -22.48 -10.41
CA VAL A 32 15.45 -21.56 -9.50
C VAL A 32 15.21 -20.10 -9.92
N THR A 33 15.21 -19.80 -11.21
CA THR A 33 14.89 -18.45 -11.71
C THR A 33 13.46 -18.07 -11.32
N MET A 34 12.49 -18.94 -11.54
CA MET A 34 11.10 -18.73 -11.13
C MET A 34 10.99 -18.57 -9.61
N ALA A 35 11.64 -19.40 -8.81
CA ALA A 35 11.65 -19.26 -7.35
C ALA A 35 12.27 -17.93 -6.91
N THR A 36 13.34 -17.49 -7.55
CA THR A 36 14.02 -16.21 -7.25
C THR A 36 13.14 -15.02 -7.66
N LEU A 37 12.50 -15.09 -8.81
CA LEU A 37 11.54 -14.06 -9.26
C LEU A 37 10.34 -14.01 -8.32
N ALA A 38 9.76 -15.16 -7.97
CA ALA A 38 8.64 -15.24 -7.04
C ALA A 38 9.01 -14.68 -5.67
N GLN A 39 10.18 -15.01 -5.11
CA GLN A 39 10.63 -14.41 -3.83
C GLN A 39 10.82 -12.89 -3.93
N LYS A 40 11.24 -12.36 -5.08
CA LYS A 40 11.43 -10.92 -5.28
C LYS A 40 10.15 -10.17 -5.63
N SER A 41 9.18 -10.83 -6.27
CA SER A 41 7.96 -10.22 -6.80
C SER A 41 6.73 -10.46 -5.92
N TRP A 42 6.82 -11.32 -4.90
CA TRP A 42 5.72 -11.56 -3.98
C TRP A 42 5.61 -10.40 -2.97
N THR A 43 4.57 -9.59 -3.12
CA THR A 43 4.26 -8.45 -2.24
C THR A 43 3.31 -8.81 -1.08
N GLY A 44 2.91 -10.08 -0.96
CA GLY A 44 1.81 -10.48 -0.08
C GLY A 44 2.23 -11.21 1.18
N LEU A 45 2.42 -10.44 2.26
CA LEU A 45 2.51 -10.85 3.66
C LEU A 45 1.39 -11.84 4.05
N VAL A 46 1.71 -13.10 4.36
CA VAL A 46 0.87 -13.91 5.26
C VAL A 46 1.55 -13.85 6.60
N VAL A 47 0.96 -13.05 7.50
CA VAL A 47 1.48 -12.74 8.83
C VAL A 47 2.00 -13.99 9.53
N GLU A 48 3.26 -13.94 9.98
CA GLU A 48 3.98 -15.05 10.61
C GLU A 48 3.46 -15.42 12.01
N ASN A 49 2.39 -14.75 12.49
CA ASN A 49 1.83 -15.00 13.81
C ASN A 49 0.35 -14.57 13.93
N THR A 50 -0.56 -15.46 13.51
CA THR A 50 -2.03 -15.28 13.60
C THR A 50 -2.51 -14.95 15.03
N TYR A 51 -1.79 -15.36 16.06
CA TYR A 51 -2.15 -15.10 17.46
C TYR A 51 -1.85 -13.66 17.89
N VAL A 52 -0.68 -13.12 17.54
CA VAL A 52 -0.34 -11.71 17.78
C VAL A 52 -1.27 -10.80 16.97
N ALA A 53 -1.58 -11.18 15.73
CA ALA A 53 -2.56 -10.48 14.89
C ALA A 53 -3.97 -10.44 15.54
N SER A 54 -4.39 -11.53 16.20
CA SER A 54 -5.70 -11.59 16.88
C SER A 54 -5.79 -10.70 18.12
N GLN A 55 -4.71 -10.59 18.90
CA GLN A 55 -4.67 -9.69 20.06
C GLN A 55 -4.70 -8.22 19.63
N GLN A 56 -3.91 -7.88 18.61
CA GLN A 56 -3.90 -6.55 18.01
C GLN A 56 -5.29 -6.19 17.45
N PHE A 57 -5.99 -7.15 16.83
CA PHE A 57 -7.36 -6.94 16.35
C PHE A 57 -8.34 -6.59 17.48
N ASN A 58 -8.31 -7.29 18.61
CA ASN A 58 -9.22 -7.02 19.73
C ASN A 58 -8.99 -5.62 20.33
N GLU A 59 -7.72 -5.22 20.50
CA GLU A 59 -7.38 -3.88 20.98
C GLU A 59 -7.77 -2.80 19.97
N GLU A 60 -7.53 -3.02 18.68
CA GLU A 60 -7.93 -2.09 17.62
C GLU A 60 -9.46 -1.97 17.50
N ALA A 61 -10.19 -3.08 17.65
CA ALA A 61 -11.65 -3.09 17.69
C ALA A 61 -12.19 -2.31 18.90
N LYS A 62 -11.54 -2.39 20.06
CA LYS A 62 -11.89 -1.61 21.25
C LYS A 62 -11.69 -0.12 21.01
N LYS A 63 -10.56 0.28 20.42
CA LYS A 63 -10.31 1.68 20.01
C LYS A 63 -11.35 2.17 19.01
N GLY A 64 -11.66 1.35 17.99
CA GLY A 64 -12.67 1.67 16.99
C GLY A 64 -14.07 1.88 17.59
N ARG A 65 -14.48 1.06 18.57
CA ARG A 65 -15.74 1.27 19.31
C ARG A 65 -15.74 2.55 20.14
N ALA A 66 -14.63 2.85 20.82
CA ALA A 66 -14.49 4.09 21.58
C ALA A 66 -14.57 5.31 20.66
N GLN A 67 -13.93 5.24 19.49
CA GLN A 67 -13.99 6.29 18.48
C GLN A 67 -15.41 6.45 17.90
N ALA A 68 -16.09 5.36 17.58
CA ALA A 68 -17.47 5.40 17.08
C ALA A 68 -18.43 6.04 18.10
N ALA A 69 -18.19 5.82 19.40
CA ALA A 69 -18.99 6.43 20.47
C ALA A 69 -18.83 7.96 20.57
N LEU A 70 -17.75 8.54 20.03
CA LEU A 70 -17.57 10.00 19.99
C LEU A 70 -18.55 10.67 19.02
N GLY A 71 -19.03 9.95 18.00
CA GLY A 71 -19.91 10.50 16.96
C GLY A 71 -19.24 11.58 16.10
N TRP A 72 -17.91 11.63 16.09
CA TRP A 72 -17.16 12.61 15.30
C TRP A 72 -17.11 12.21 13.82
N THR A 73 -17.10 13.21 12.94
CA THR A 73 -17.10 13.04 11.49
C THR A 73 -15.89 13.75 10.88
N GLY A 74 -15.05 13.02 10.16
CA GLY A 74 -13.97 13.58 9.35
C GLY A 74 -14.50 14.15 8.03
N LYS A 75 -13.91 15.24 7.55
CA LYS A 75 -14.17 15.82 6.23
C LYS A 75 -12.86 15.89 5.47
N LEU A 76 -12.73 15.04 4.45
CA LEU A 76 -11.61 15.02 3.51
C LEU A 76 -12.02 15.75 2.24
N THR A 77 -11.22 16.73 1.82
CA THR A 77 -11.37 17.42 0.53
C THR A 77 -10.06 17.33 -0.24
N ILE A 78 -10.13 16.92 -1.51
CA ILE A 78 -8.98 16.94 -2.43
C ILE A 78 -9.44 17.73 -3.65
N ALA A 79 -8.85 18.91 -3.86
CA ALA A 79 -9.18 19.77 -4.99
C ALA A 79 -8.06 20.77 -5.23
N SER A 80 -7.92 21.25 -6.47
CA SER A 80 -6.99 22.34 -6.82
C SER A 80 -5.53 22.09 -6.40
N GLY A 81 -5.10 20.82 -6.36
CA GLY A 81 -3.75 20.42 -5.94
C GLY A 81 -3.49 20.53 -4.44
N GLU A 82 -4.55 20.57 -3.63
CA GLU A 82 -4.47 20.62 -2.18
C GLU A 82 -5.33 19.51 -1.55
N VAL A 83 -4.77 18.88 -0.53
CA VAL A 83 -5.48 17.93 0.33
C VAL A 83 -5.78 18.65 1.64
N ARG A 84 -7.05 18.64 2.04
CA ARG A 84 -7.55 19.26 3.27
C ARG A 84 -8.31 18.25 4.11
N TYR A 85 -8.08 18.31 5.42
CA TYR A 85 -8.79 17.48 6.38
C TYR A 85 -9.27 18.32 7.58
N GLY A 86 -10.53 18.10 7.96
CA GLY A 86 -11.13 18.64 9.17
C GLY A 86 -11.87 17.55 9.95
N LEU A 87 -12.00 17.73 11.26
CA LEU A 87 -12.73 16.83 12.14
C LEU A 87 -13.82 17.62 12.86
N PHE A 88 -15.03 17.06 12.91
CA PHE A 88 -16.20 17.71 13.50
C PHE A 88 -16.84 16.79 14.54
N ASP A 89 -17.36 17.33 15.62
CA ASP A 89 -18.07 16.56 16.63
C ASP A 89 -19.50 16.17 16.17
N SER A 90 -20.22 15.46 17.03
CA SER A 90 -21.60 15.03 16.76
C SER A 90 -22.60 16.19 16.63
N GLN A 91 -22.23 17.40 17.05
CA GLN A 91 -23.01 18.63 16.90
C GLN A 91 -22.54 19.48 15.71
N GLY A 92 -21.56 18.99 14.93
CA GLY A 92 -21.00 19.71 13.78
C GLY A 92 -19.99 20.80 14.15
N LYS A 93 -19.55 20.86 15.42
CA LYS A 93 -18.52 21.82 15.85
C LYS A 93 -17.13 21.30 15.49
N PRO A 94 -16.22 22.15 14.99
CA PRO A 94 -14.86 21.72 14.67
C PRO A 94 -14.11 21.24 15.92
N VAL A 95 -13.48 20.08 15.82
CA VAL A 95 -12.60 19.51 16.83
C VAL A 95 -11.18 20.05 16.58
N PRO A 96 -10.52 20.64 17.60
CA PRO A 96 -9.15 21.12 17.44
C PRO A 96 -8.20 19.95 17.18
N LEU A 97 -7.39 20.07 16.14
CA LEU A 97 -6.36 19.09 15.79
C LEU A 97 -4.97 19.68 16.04
N HIS A 98 -4.04 18.85 16.48
CA HIS A 98 -2.64 19.18 16.71
C HIS A 98 -1.73 18.71 15.57
N GLY A 99 -2.18 17.72 14.80
CA GLY A 99 -1.48 17.21 13.64
C GLY A 99 -2.35 16.22 12.88
N VAL A 100 -2.14 16.11 11.57
CA VAL A 100 -2.81 15.13 10.72
C VAL A 100 -1.78 14.46 9.83
N ARG A 101 -1.71 13.13 9.93
CA ARG A 101 -0.91 12.30 9.01
C ARG A 101 -1.85 11.52 8.10
N MET A 102 -1.48 11.41 6.84
CA MET A 102 -2.23 10.69 5.83
C MET A 102 -1.29 9.73 5.11
N LEU A 103 -1.78 8.53 4.82
CA LEU A 103 -1.11 7.55 4.00
C LEU A 103 -2.03 7.18 2.84
N PHE A 104 -1.65 7.57 1.64
CA PHE A 104 -2.31 7.17 0.40
C PHE A 104 -1.75 5.82 -0.02
N ARG A 105 -2.58 4.79 0.03
CA ARG A 105 -2.20 3.43 -0.33
C ARG A 105 -2.77 3.04 -1.67
N HIS A 106 -1.92 2.53 -2.56
CA HIS A 106 -2.40 1.99 -3.81
C HIS A 106 -2.96 0.57 -3.59
N PRO A 107 -4.16 0.22 -4.08
CA PRO A 107 -4.80 -1.05 -3.77
C PRO A 107 -4.01 -2.31 -4.17
N ALA A 108 -3.08 -2.19 -5.13
CA ALA A 108 -2.34 -3.32 -5.70
C ALA A 108 -0.81 -3.22 -5.58
N TYR A 109 -0.26 -2.02 -5.32
CA TYR A 109 1.18 -1.78 -5.42
C TYR A 109 1.67 -0.92 -4.25
N GLU A 110 2.21 -1.54 -3.19
CA GLU A 110 2.72 -0.81 -2.02
C GLU A 110 3.85 0.17 -2.38
N ALA A 111 4.58 -0.07 -3.48
CA ALA A 111 5.61 0.85 -3.97
C ALA A 111 5.06 2.22 -4.41
N GLU A 112 3.75 2.33 -4.60
CA GLU A 112 3.06 3.58 -4.91
C GLU A 112 2.44 4.24 -3.67
N ASP A 113 2.69 3.71 -2.46
CA ASP A 113 2.16 4.29 -1.23
C ASP A 113 2.86 5.64 -0.93
N GLU A 114 2.06 6.68 -0.72
CA GLU A 114 2.54 8.05 -0.51
C GLU A 114 2.12 8.56 0.89
N ALA A 115 3.10 8.90 1.72
CA ALA A 115 2.87 9.47 3.05
C ALA A 115 2.88 11.00 3.00
N LEU A 116 1.86 11.62 3.60
CA LEU A 116 1.66 13.06 3.63
C LEU A 116 1.38 13.52 5.06
N THR A 117 2.12 14.53 5.53
CA THR A 117 1.80 15.21 6.79
C THR A 117 1.20 16.56 6.47
N LEU A 118 0.00 16.82 6.99
CA LEU A 118 -0.67 18.09 6.79
C LEU A 118 -0.18 19.11 7.82
N ALA A 119 -0.08 20.37 7.41
CA ALA A 119 0.17 21.50 8.30
C ALA A 119 -1.13 22.24 8.60
N ALA A 120 -1.20 22.99 9.70
CA ALA A 120 -2.34 23.86 9.97
C ALA A 120 -2.51 24.84 8.79
N ALA A 121 -3.71 24.90 8.20
CA ALA A 121 -3.98 25.80 7.10
C ALA A 121 -3.87 27.26 7.58
N SER A 122 -3.18 28.10 6.82
CA SER A 122 -3.10 29.54 7.08
C SER A 122 -4.43 30.20 6.71
N ASP A 123 -5.31 30.31 7.71
CA ASP A 123 -6.39 31.30 7.96
C ASP A 123 -7.30 31.82 6.82
N ASP A 124 -7.37 31.16 5.66
CA ASP A 124 -8.29 31.54 4.57
C ASP A 124 -9.53 30.61 4.47
N SER A 125 -9.73 29.72 5.45
CA SER A 125 -10.96 28.91 5.54
C SER A 125 -12.08 29.76 6.14
N PRO A 126 -13.24 29.90 5.46
CA PRO A 126 -14.36 30.64 5.99
C PRO A 126 -14.86 29.96 7.27
N ALA A 127 -14.79 30.71 8.38
CA ALA A 127 -15.25 30.36 9.72
C ALA A 127 -14.41 29.34 10.51
N ASN A 128 -13.47 29.81 11.34
CA ASN A 128 -13.00 29.21 12.62
C ASN A 128 -12.76 27.69 12.66
N THR A 129 -12.51 27.06 11.51
CA THR A 129 -12.27 25.64 11.36
C THR A 129 -10.78 25.51 11.09
N ARG A 130 -10.02 25.09 12.09
CA ARG A 130 -8.59 24.78 11.93
C ARG A 130 -8.47 23.49 11.12
N GLU A 131 -8.69 23.60 9.82
CA GLU A 131 -8.42 22.54 8.88
C GLU A 131 -6.91 22.41 8.71
N PHE A 132 -6.48 21.19 8.46
CA PHE A 132 -5.11 20.87 8.12
C PHE A 132 -5.02 20.68 6.61
N ALA A 133 -3.99 21.23 5.99
CA ALA A 133 -3.82 21.22 4.54
C ALA A 133 -2.36 20.93 4.14
N ALA A 134 -2.20 20.33 2.96
CA ALA A 134 -0.92 20.24 2.29
C ALA A 134 -1.11 20.32 0.77
N ARG A 135 -0.16 20.99 0.10
CA ARG A 135 -0.08 20.97 -1.37
C ARG A 135 0.38 19.60 -1.81
N HIS A 136 -0.56 18.83 -2.33
CA HIS A 136 -0.31 17.50 -2.85
C HIS A 136 -1.45 17.16 -3.81
N ALA A 137 -1.09 16.68 -4.98
CA ALA A 137 -2.03 16.23 -6.00
C ALA A 137 -1.76 14.74 -6.21
N PRO A 138 -2.51 13.84 -5.55
CA PRO A 138 -2.41 12.42 -5.80
C PRO A 138 -2.66 12.15 -7.29
N LYS A 139 -1.97 11.14 -7.84
CA LYS A 139 -2.22 10.72 -9.22
C LYS A 139 -3.67 10.24 -9.36
N ASP A 140 -4.20 10.41 -10.57
CA ASP A 140 -5.52 9.89 -10.91
C ASP A 140 -5.54 8.37 -10.72
N GLY A 141 -6.58 7.87 -10.03
CA GLY A 141 -6.67 6.46 -9.67
C GLY A 141 -7.52 6.20 -8.43
N VAL A 142 -7.52 4.93 -8.01
CA VAL A 142 -8.19 4.49 -6.79
C VAL A 142 -7.16 4.41 -5.67
N TRP A 143 -7.50 4.97 -4.52
CA TRP A 143 -6.63 5.02 -3.35
C TRP A 143 -7.37 4.58 -2.10
N ILE A 144 -6.66 3.99 -1.15
CA ILE A 144 -7.11 3.85 0.23
C ILE A 144 -6.34 4.86 1.05
N VAL A 145 -7.03 5.84 1.61
CA VAL A 145 -6.42 6.88 2.43
C VAL A 145 -6.63 6.52 3.89
N GLU A 146 -5.53 6.28 4.59
CA GLU A 146 -5.52 6.13 6.04
C GLU A 146 -5.13 7.47 6.67
N ILE A 147 -5.97 8.00 7.55
CA ILE A 147 -5.81 9.32 8.16
C ILE A 147 -5.72 9.14 9.67
N ASP A 148 -4.63 9.61 10.26
CA ASP A 148 -4.43 9.69 11.70
C ASP A 148 -4.48 11.16 12.12
N ALA A 149 -5.55 11.55 12.81
CA ALA A 149 -5.74 12.91 13.30
C ALA A 149 -5.50 12.96 14.82
N ASP A 150 -4.53 13.77 15.25
CA ASP A 150 -4.27 14.03 16.66
C ASP A 150 -5.25 15.08 17.18
N ALA A 151 -6.26 14.62 17.93
CA ALA A 151 -7.30 15.42 18.54
C ALA A 151 -7.14 15.54 20.07
N GLY A 152 -5.94 15.28 20.61
CA GLY A 152 -5.70 15.30 22.07
C GLY A 152 -6.30 14.11 22.83
N LEU A 153 -6.69 13.06 22.11
CA LEU A 153 -7.13 11.78 22.67
C LEU A 153 -5.93 10.90 23.04
N THR A 154 -6.15 9.84 23.83
CA THR A 154 -5.10 8.84 24.15
C THR A 154 -4.57 8.09 22.92
N SER A 155 -5.34 8.05 21.84
CA SER A 155 -4.93 7.50 20.54
C SER A 155 -5.46 8.42 19.44
N PRO A 156 -4.74 8.56 18.31
CA PRO A 156 -5.22 9.40 17.21
C PRO A 156 -6.58 8.89 16.71
N PHE A 157 -7.39 9.84 16.25
CA PHE A 157 -8.63 9.51 15.56
C PHE A 157 -8.29 8.97 14.18
N ARG A 158 -8.64 7.70 13.92
CA ARG A 158 -8.27 6.99 12.69
C ARG A 158 -9.45 6.98 11.72
N ASP A 159 -9.27 7.52 10.52
CA ASP A 159 -10.27 7.53 9.45
C ASP A 159 -9.68 6.85 8.22
N VAL A 160 -10.35 5.81 7.71
CA VAL A 160 -9.89 5.05 6.55
C VAL A 160 -10.95 5.10 5.48
N ARG A 161 -10.58 5.63 4.30
CA ARG A 161 -11.51 5.82 3.19
C ARG A 161 -10.93 5.30 1.91
N ARG A 162 -11.74 4.57 1.15
CA ARG A 162 -11.45 4.31 -0.27
C ARG A 162 -11.96 5.50 -1.08
N ILE A 163 -11.09 6.08 -1.88
CA ILE A 163 -11.40 7.24 -2.71
C ILE A 163 -11.06 6.99 -4.17
N MET A 164 -11.68 7.77 -5.06
CA MET A 164 -11.28 7.88 -6.45
C MET A 164 -10.83 9.32 -6.71
N VAL A 165 -9.64 9.48 -7.27
CA VAL A 165 -9.10 10.77 -7.67
C VAL A 165 -9.15 10.84 -9.19
N VAL A 166 -9.80 11.88 -9.72
CA VAL A 166 -9.90 12.16 -11.15
C VAL A 166 -9.54 13.62 -11.40
N LYS A 167 -8.58 13.88 -12.30
CA LYS A 167 -8.02 15.21 -12.57
C LYS A 167 -7.56 15.92 -11.29
N GLY A 168 -6.97 15.18 -10.36
CA GLY A 168 -6.48 15.72 -9.08
C GLY A 168 -7.57 16.19 -8.11
N ALA A 169 -8.81 15.74 -8.26
CA ALA A 169 -9.91 16.01 -7.34
C ALA A 169 -10.60 14.73 -6.85
N LEU A 170 -11.12 14.77 -5.63
CA LEU A 170 -11.93 13.70 -5.05
C LEU A 170 -13.28 13.59 -5.79
N GLN A 171 -13.64 12.37 -6.22
CA GLN A 171 -14.94 12.06 -6.84
C GLN A 171 -15.97 11.53 -5.85
#